data_AF-A0A7V5JI08-F1
#
_entry.id   AF-A0A7V5JI08-F1
#
_cell.length_a   1.000
_cell.length_b   1.000
_cell.length_c   1.000
_cell.angle_alpha   90.00
_cell.angle_beta   90.00
_cell.angle_gamma   90.00
#
_symmetry.space_group_name_H-M   'P 1'
#
loop_
_entity.id
_entity.type
_entity.pdbx_description
1 polymer ?
#
loop_
_entity_poly.entity_id
_entity_poly.type
_entity_poly.pdbx_seq_one_letter_code
_entity_poly.pdbx_strand_id
1 'polypeptide(L)'
;MTSIPDRTRGMALVEVAIALMLLAAGSAALLRLQLQALETSREHQALTQATWLARDCLSRLLHAATRSRNARADCPALPGWHLARECRANLCMVRLRQSTPPFLELRMQAPRPTPSS
;
A
#
# COMPACT_ATOMS: atom_id res chain seq x y z
N MET A 1 63.82 3.65 18.23
CA MET A 1 63.07 3.43 16.96
C MET A 1 62.71 1.95 16.89
N THR A 2 61.55 1.58 17.43
CA THR A 2 61.07 0.20 17.45
C THR A 2 60.36 -0.08 16.13
N SER A 3 61.02 -0.78 15.21
CA SER A 3 60.40 -1.29 13.98
C SER A 3 59.40 -2.39 14.36
N ILE A 4 58.11 -2.08 14.29
CA ILE A 4 57.05 -3.07 14.38
C ILE A 4 57.31 -4.11 13.28
N PRO A 5 57.42 -5.42 13.60
CA PRO A 5 57.76 -6.43 12.60
C PRO A 5 56.72 -6.44 11.47
N ASP A 6 57.16 -6.52 10.21
CA ASP A 6 56.29 -6.38 9.04
C ASP A 6 55.12 -7.38 9.00
N ARG A 7 55.27 -8.52 9.67
CA ARG A 7 54.21 -9.53 9.84
C ARG A 7 52.99 -9.00 10.60
N THR A 8 53.19 -8.17 11.62
CA THR A 8 52.09 -7.54 12.38
C THR A 8 51.37 -6.45 11.58
N ARG A 9 52.07 -5.75 10.67
CA ARG A 9 51.45 -4.77 9.78
C ARG A 9 50.58 -5.43 8.72
N GLY A 10 51.05 -6.54 8.14
CA GLY A 10 50.26 -7.33 7.17
C GLY A 10 48.98 -7.88 7.78
N MET A 11 49.04 -8.39 9.02
CA MET A 11 47.86 -8.92 9.72
C MET A 11 46.86 -7.81 10.07
N ALA A 12 47.32 -6.64 10.52
CA ALA A 12 46.46 -5.50 10.78
C ALA A 12 45.73 -4.99 9.52
N LEU A 13 46.41 -4.96 8.36
CA LEU A 13 45.78 -4.60 7.09
C LEU A 13 44.70 -5.60 6.67
N VAL A 14 44.94 -6.89 6.90
CA VAL A 14 43.94 -7.95 6.63
C VAL A 14 42.73 -7.81 7.55
N GLU A 15 42.92 -7.54 8.84
CA GLU A 15 41.81 -7.30 9.77
C GLU A 15 40.97 -6.09 9.38
N VAL A 16 41.61 -4.97 9.03
CA VAL A 16 40.91 -3.78 8.55
C VAL A 16 40.17 -4.08 7.25
N ALA A 17 40.77 -4.82 6.32
CA ALA A 17 40.11 -5.23 5.09
C ALA A 17 38.87 -6.10 5.36
N ILE A 18 38.98 -7.07 6.27
CA ILE A 18 37.85 -7.91 6.69
C ILE A 18 36.76 -7.07 7.35
N ALA A 19 37.13 -6.17 8.27
CA ALA A 19 36.18 -5.28 8.94
C ALA A 19 35.44 -4.39 7.93
N LEU A 20 36.15 -3.84 6.94
CA LEU A 20 35.57 -3.05 5.85
C LEU A 20 34.64 -3.88 4.97
N MET A 21 35.02 -5.13 4.63
CA MET A 21 34.15 -6.03 3.86
C MET A 21 32.86 -6.36 4.62
N LEU A 22 32.95 -6.67 5.92
CA LEU A 22 31.79 -6.94 6.76
C LEU A 22 30.89 -5.71 6.89
N LEU A 23 31.47 -4.52 7.07
CA LEU A 23 30.72 -3.27 7.14
C LEU A 23 30.01 -2.97 5.82
N ALA A 24 30.71 -3.13 4.69
CA ALA A 24 30.13 -2.94 3.36
C ALA A 24 28.98 -3.92 3.11
N ALA A 25 29.19 -5.22 3.37
CA ALA A 25 28.15 -6.23 3.22
C ALA A 25 26.94 -5.96 4.12
N GLY A 26 27.17 -5.59 5.39
CA GLY A 26 26.12 -5.22 6.35
C GLY A 26 25.29 -4.03 5.89
N SER A 27 25.94 -2.95 5.44
CA SER A 27 25.25 -1.75 4.93
C SER A 27 24.42 -2.04 3.68
N ALA A 28 24.93 -2.88 2.76
CA ALA A 28 24.22 -3.26 1.55
C ALA A 28 22.97 -4.10 1.85
N ALA A 29 23.06 -5.04 2.80
CA ALA A 29 21.91 -5.82 3.25
C ALA A 29 20.84 -4.93 3.89
N LEU A 30 21.23 -3.98 4.74
CA LEU A 30 20.32 -3.07 5.42
C LEU A 30 19.61 -2.14 4.43
N LEU A 31 20.34 -1.63 3.42
CA LEU A 31 19.76 -0.81 2.36
C LEU A 31 18.68 -1.59 1.57
N ARG A 32 18.93 -2.86 1.25
CA ARG A 32 17.95 -3.71 0.56
C ARG A 32 16.67 -3.90 1.38
N LEU A 33 16.81 -4.12 2.68
CA LEU A 33 15.66 -4.25 3.58
C LEU A 33 14.87 -2.94 3.67
N GLN A 34 15.55 -1.79 3.71
CA GLN A 34 14.89 -0.49 3.72
C GLN A 34 14.11 -0.23 2.41
N LEU A 35 14.68 -0.60 1.26
CA LEU A 35 13.98 -0.48 -0.02
C LEU A 35 12.70 -1.36 -0.05
N GLN A 36 12.81 -2.61 0.40
CA GLN A 36 11.65 -3.51 0.50
C GLN A 36 10.59 -2.98 1.48
N ALA A 37 11.01 -2.43 2.62
CA ALA A 37 10.09 -1.83 3.58
C ALA A 37 9.35 -0.60 3.01
N LEU A 38 10.00 0.20 2.17
CA LEU A 38 9.37 1.34 1.51
C LEU A 38 8.36 0.90 0.44
N GLU A 39 8.68 -0.12 -0.35
CA GLU A 39 7.76 -0.68 -1.35
C GLU A 39 6.50 -1.22 -0.70
N THR A 40 6.66 -2.08 0.30
CA THR A 40 5.54 -2.66 1.06
C THR A 40 4.71 -1.57 1.76
N SER A 41 5.34 -0.54 2.33
CA SER A 41 4.62 0.58 2.96
C SER A 41 3.75 1.34 1.96
N ARG A 42 4.25 1.60 0.75
CA ARG A 42 3.47 2.28 -0.31
C ARG A 42 2.26 1.47 -0.75
N GLU A 43 2.41 0.15 -0.89
CA GLU A 43 1.29 -0.74 -1.22
C GLU A 43 0.21 -0.74 -0.13
N HIS A 44 0.62 -0.82 1.14
CA HIS A 44 -0.31 -0.77 2.27
C HIS A 44 -1.03 0.58 2.38
N GLN A 45 -0.33 1.69 2.14
CA GLN A 45 -0.92 3.02 2.10
C GLN A 45 -1.97 3.14 0.99
N ALA A 46 -1.66 2.66 -0.22
CA ALA A 46 -2.59 2.68 -1.35
C ALA A 46 -3.88 1.87 -1.07
N LEU A 47 -3.74 0.68 -0.50
CA LEU A 47 -4.88 -0.16 -0.12
C LEU A 47 -5.72 0.47 0.99
N THR A 48 -5.08 1.08 1.99
CA THR A 48 -5.76 1.78 3.07
C THR A 48 -6.54 2.98 2.54
N GLN A 49 -5.95 3.75 1.61
CA GLN A 49 -6.65 4.85 0.95
C GLN A 49 -7.84 4.37 0.11
N ALA A 50 -7.65 3.30 -0.68
CA ALA A 50 -8.72 2.73 -1.50
C ALA A 50 -9.90 2.22 -0.66
N THR A 51 -9.62 1.56 0.47
CA THR A 51 -10.67 1.08 1.38
C THR A 51 -11.46 2.23 2.02
N TRP A 52 -10.78 3.28 2.49
CA TRP A 52 -11.46 4.47 3.02
C TRP A 52 -12.37 5.13 1.97
N LEU A 53 -11.90 5.28 0.74
CA LEU A 53 -12.68 5.89 -0.35
C LEU A 53 -13.87 5.02 -0.77
N ALA A 54 -13.70 3.70 -0.87
CA ALA A 54 -14.81 2.81 -1.17
C ALA A 54 -15.86 2.81 -0.05
N ARG A 55 -15.44 2.91 1.21
CA ARG A 55 -16.35 3.02 2.35
C ARG A 55 -17.14 4.33 2.34
N ASP A 56 -16.49 5.46 2.07
CA ASP A 56 -17.16 6.76 1.94
C ASP A 56 -18.10 6.80 0.72
N CYS A 57 -17.68 6.24 -0.41
CA CYS A 57 -18.53 6.13 -1.59
C CYS A 57 -19.77 5.27 -1.32
N LEU A 58 -19.60 4.14 -0.62
CA LEU A 58 -20.71 3.26 -0.26
C LEU A 58 -21.66 3.96 0.70
N SER A 59 -21.16 4.69 1.70
CA SER A 59 -22.01 5.43 2.64
C SER A 59 -22.86 6.48 1.93
N ARG A 60 -22.27 7.26 1.01
CA ARG A 60 -22.99 8.26 0.19
C ARG A 60 -24.02 7.62 -0.72
N LEU A 61 -23.67 6.48 -1.33
CA LEU A 61 -24.54 5.71 -2.19
C LEU A 61 -25.78 5.21 -1.41
N LEU A 62 -25.59 4.68 -0.19
CA LEU A 62 -26.69 4.26 0.69
C LEU A 62 -27.57 5.45 1.09
N HIS A 63 -26.98 6.59 1.45
CA HIS A 63 -27.72 7.83 1.80
C HIS A 63 -28.47 8.45 0.62
N ALA A 64 -27.99 8.25 -0.61
CA ALA A 64 -28.71 8.65 -1.81
C ALA A 64 -29.84 7.64 -2.11
N ALA A 65 -29.59 6.35 -1.85
CA ALA A 65 -30.55 5.26 -2.10
C ALA A 65 -31.78 5.29 -1.18
N THR A 66 -31.67 5.89 0.02
CA THR A 66 -32.83 6.19 0.88
C THR A 66 -33.73 7.28 0.30
N ARG A 67 -33.16 8.25 -0.42
CA ARG A 67 -33.88 9.40 -0.99
C ARG A 67 -34.42 9.14 -2.40
N SER A 68 -33.74 8.32 -3.20
CA SER A 68 -34.10 8.07 -4.60
C SER A 68 -33.77 6.65 -5.06
N ARG A 69 -34.59 6.09 -5.96
CA ARG A 69 -34.30 4.81 -6.63
C ARG A 69 -33.15 4.89 -7.63
N ASN A 70 -32.89 6.07 -8.21
CA ASN A 70 -31.79 6.30 -9.15
C ASN A 70 -30.66 7.09 -8.50
N ALA A 71 -30.31 6.70 -7.27
CA ALA A 71 -29.28 7.32 -6.47
C ALA A 71 -27.92 7.30 -7.18
N ARG A 72 -27.52 8.45 -7.70
CA ARG A 72 -26.13 8.73 -8.07
C ARG A 72 -25.48 9.44 -6.90
N ALA A 73 -24.39 8.88 -6.38
CA ALA A 73 -23.62 9.47 -5.32
C ALA A 73 -22.24 9.82 -5.85
N ASP A 74 -21.88 11.11 -5.88
CA ASP A 74 -20.55 11.52 -6.31
C ASP A 74 -19.50 10.94 -5.37
N CYS A 75 -18.61 10.15 -5.97
CA CYS A 75 -17.54 9.48 -5.27
C CYS A 75 -16.21 10.05 -5.78
N PRO A 76 -15.27 10.37 -4.89
CA PRO A 76 -13.95 10.81 -5.28
C PRO A 76 -13.26 9.73 -6.13
N ALA A 77 -12.61 10.16 -7.22
CA ALA A 77 -11.79 9.29 -8.03
C ALA A 77 -10.43 9.08 -7.36
N LEU A 78 -9.95 7.83 -7.33
CA LEU A 78 -8.61 7.50 -6.87
C LEU A 78 -7.70 7.28 -8.09
N PRO A 79 -6.56 7.97 -8.19
CA PRO A 79 -5.66 7.82 -9.34
C PRO A 79 -5.15 6.39 -9.47
N GLY A 80 -5.19 5.83 -10.68
CA GLY A 80 -4.83 4.44 -10.94
C GLY A 80 -5.90 3.41 -10.57
N TRP A 81 -7.11 3.85 -10.23
CA TRP A 81 -8.24 2.97 -9.91
C TRP A 81 -9.50 3.33 -10.69
N HIS A 82 -10.19 2.33 -11.19
CA HIS A 82 -11.51 2.44 -11.80
C HIS A 82 -12.59 2.17 -10.75
N LEU A 83 -13.50 3.13 -10.59
CA LEU A 83 -14.62 3.05 -9.67
C LEU A 83 -15.91 2.71 -10.43
N ALA A 84 -16.54 1.60 -10.07
CA ALA A 84 -17.87 1.21 -10.51
C ALA A 84 -18.83 1.22 -9.33
N ARG A 85 -20.03 1.76 -9.56
CA ARG A 85 -21.09 1.94 -8.55
C ARG A 85 -22.34 1.25 -9.06
N GLU A 86 -23.00 0.47 -8.22
CA GLU A 86 -24.26 -0.16 -8.59
C GLU A 86 -25.18 -0.25 -7.37
N CYS A 87 -26.38 0.32 -7.44
CA CYS A 87 -27.45 0.05 -6.49
C CYS A 87 -28.60 -0.63 -7.22
N ARG A 88 -28.97 -1.83 -6.75
CA ARG A 88 -30.17 -2.57 -7.13
C ARG A 88 -31.20 -2.51 -6.00
N ALA A 89 -32.34 -3.18 -6.17
CA ALA A 89 -33.44 -3.17 -5.22
C ALA A 89 -33.02 -3.53 -3.77
N ASN A 90 -32.11 -4.49 -3.59
CA ASN A 90 -31.76 -5.03 -2.26
C ASN A 90 -30.30 -4.78 -1.85
N LEU A 91 -29.47 -4.27 -2.76
CA LEU A 91 -28.01 -4.29 -2.66
C LEU A 91 -27.44 -3.02 -3.26
N CYS A 92 -26.49 -2.43 -2.55
CA CYS A 92 -25.66 -1.36 -3.05
C CYS A 92 -24.19 -1.79 -2.98
N MET A 93 -23.48 -1.60 -4.09
CA MET A 93 -22.12 -2.09 -4.31
C MET A 93 -21.23 -0.98 -4.84
N VAL A 94 -20.01 -0.93 -4.29
CA VAL A 94 -18.91 -0.14 -4.82
C VAL A 94 -17.76 -1.09 -5.13
N ARG A 95 -17.24 -0.97 -6.36
CA ARG A 95 -16.13 -1.76 -6.84
C ARG A 95 -15.02 -0.82 -7.29
N LEU A 96 -13.84 -1.01 -6.73
CA LEU A 96 -12.61 -0.33 -7.10
C LEU A 96 -11.68 -1.37 -7.74
N ARG A 97 -11.24 -1.11 -8.97
CA ARG A 97 -10.31 -1.98 -9.69
C ARG A 97 -9.06 -1.21 -10.05
N GLN A 98 -7.90 -1.71 -9.67
CA GLN A 98 -6.63 -1.08 -10.03
C GLN A 98 -6.40 -1.19 -11.54
N SER A 99 -6.02 -0.09 -12.18
CA SER A 99 -5.78 -0.03 -13.63
C SER A 99 -4.45 -0.68 -14.03
N THR A 100 -3.48 -0.69 -13.11
CA THR A 100 -2.14 -1.24 -13.29
C THR A 100 -1.96 -2.51 -12.46
N PRO A 101 -1.17 -3.49 -12.93
CA PRO A 101 -0.87 -4.69 -12.16
C PRO A 101 -0.11 -4.36 -10.85
N PRO A 102 -0.31 -5.14 -9.78
CA PRO A 102 -1.20 -6.31 -9.70
C PRO A 102 -2.68 -5.89 -9.76
N PHE A 103 -3.50 -6.57 -10.57
CA PHE A 103 -4.91 -6.23 -10.77
C PHE A 103 -5.72 -6.51 -9.49
N LEU A 104 -5.63 -5.62 -8.52
CA LEU A 104 -6.36 -5.69 -7.27
C LEU A 104 -7.79 -5.19 -7.48
N GLU A 105 -8.75 -5.98 -7.00
CA GLU A 105 -10.16 -5.61 -6.98
C GLU A 105 -10.63 -5.52 -5.54
N LEU A 106 -11.07 -4.34 -5.14
CA LEU A 106 -11.74 -4.11 -3.87
C LEU A 106 -13.24 -4.01 -4.13
N ARG A 107 -14.02 -4.88 -3.48
CA ARG A 107 -15.47 -4.91 -3.61
C ARG A 107 -16.10 -4.72 -2.24
N MET A 108 -16.89 -3.67 -2.09
CA MET A 108 -17.72 -3.47 -0.92
C MET A 108 -19.19 -3.53 -1.30
N GLN A 109 -19.97 -4.17 -0.45
CA GLN A 109 -21.40 -4.33 -0.63
C GLN A 109 -22.13 -4.14 0.69
N ALA A 110 -23.29 -3.52 0.62
CA ALA A 110 -24.20 -3.35 1.74
C ALA A 110 -25.65 -3.56 1.29
N PRO A 111 -26.52 -4.07 2.17
CA PRO A 111 -27.95 -4.12 1.90
C PRO A 111 -28.48 -2.70 1.69
N ARG A 112 -29.42 -2.56 0.75
CA ARG A 112 -30.06 -1.28 0.50
C ARG A 112 -30.93 -0.91 1.72
N PRO A 113 -30.79 0.28 2.30
CA PRO A 113 -31.65 0.72 3.39
C PRO A 113 -33.10 0.85 2.89
N THR A 114 -34.04 0.30 3.66
CA THR A 114 -35.46 0.56 3.46
C THR A 114 -35.75 2.01 3.85
N PRO A 115 -36.52 2.77 3.06
CA PRO A 115 -36.96 4.09 3.49
C PRO A 115 -37.75 3.91 4.78
N SER A 116 -37.28 4.49 5.88
CA SER A 116 -38.05 4.56 7.12
C SER A 116 -39.30 5.39 6.82
N SER A 117 -40.46 4.74 6.91
CA SER A 117 -41.79 5.34 6.81
C SER A 117 -42.01 6.43 7.83
#